data_AF-A0AA40YME3-F1
#
_entry.id   AF-A0AA40YME3-F1
#
_cell.length_a   1.000
_cell.length_b   1.000
_cell.length_c   1.000
_cell.angle_alpha   90.00
_cell.angle_beta   90.00
_cell.angle_gamma   90.00
#
_symmetry.space_group_name_H-M   'P 1'
#
loop_
_entity.id
_entity.type
_entity.pdbx_description
1 polymer ?
#
loop_
_entity_poly.entity_id
_entity_poly.type
_entity_poly.pdbx_seq_one_letter_code
_entity_poly.pdbx_strand_id
1 'polypeptide(L)'
;MAATVTSVAGSAPRQPGSSLVVDADGTVLGDVSGGCVDAAVHDTCRDMLAGDRQARALRFGYRDADAFDVGLTCGGTIELLLRHHDPTTEPWLAPALADAAGGRAVALATIVRGPETHLGRAIVVRHVRHPGTIPGRGGRPPARRLGGTPEHRGPHPPQCSVYRRTRIQQRKDSRCPVPQSDARPSASTAG
;
A
#
# COMPACT_ATOMS: atom_id res chain seq x y z
N MET A 1 -12.09 -1.95 1.32
CA MET A 1 -10.75 -2.10 1.93
C MET A 1 -9.70 -1.83 0.88
N ALA A 2 -8.66 -1.05 1.17
CA ALA A 2 -7.54 -0.82 0.25
C ALA A 2 -6.22 -1.27 0.88
N ALA A 3 -5.45 -2.08 0.15
CA ALA A 3 -4.07 -2.43 0.44
C ALA A 3 -3.16 -1.65 -0.52
N THR A 4 -2.17 -0.92 0.01
CA THR A 4 -1.26 -0.10 -0.81
C THR A 4 0.19 -0.37 -0.46
N VAL A 5 1.04 -0.57 -1.47
CA VAL A 5 2.49 -0.72 -1.28
C VAL A 5 3.06 0.59 -0.76
N THR A 6 3.62 0.56 0.45
CA THR A 6 4.23 1.72 1.11
C THR A 6 5.75 1.69 1.05
N SER A 7 6.36 0.51 0.92
CA SER A 7 7.81 0.41 0.81
C SER A 7 8.20 -0.81 0.00
N VAL A 8 9.34 -0.69 -0.67
CA VAL A 8 10.00 -1.77 -1.39
C VAL A 8 11.47 -1.76 -0.99
N ALA A 9 11.99 -2.93 -0.62
CA ALA A 9 13.41 -3.17 -0.45
C ALA A 9 13.85 -4.28 -1.41
N GLY A 10 14.92 -4.06 -2.17
CA GLY A 10 15.34 -4.99 -3.22
C GLY A 10 14.39 -4.97 -4.43
N SER A 11 14.31 -6.10 -5.15
CA SER A 11 13.45 -6.22 -6.32
C SER A 11 12.02 -6.58 -5.92
N ALA A 12 11.03 -5.87 -6.46
CA ALA A 12 9.62 -6.20 -6.30
C ALA A 12 8.84 -5.96 -7.61
N PRO A 13 7.80 -6.76 -7.88
CA PRO A 13 7.01 -6.66 -9.11
C PRO A 13 6.23 -5.34 -9.22
N ARG A 14 5.90 -4.72 -8.07
CA ARG A 14 5.15 -3.45 -8.00
C ARG A 14 5.89 -2.41 -7.19
N GLN A 15 5.69 -1.16 -7.59
CA GLN A 15 6.30 0.00 -6.96
C GLN A 15 5.39 0.56 -5.85
N PRO A 16 5.95 1.34 -4.90
CA PRO A 16 5.16 2.06 -3.92
C PRO A 16 4.03 2.88 -4.57
N GLY A 17 2.85 2.84 -3.96
CA GLY A 17 1.60 3.42 -4.49
C GLY A 17 0.76 2.46 -5.33
N SER A 18 1.27 1.27 -5.69
CA SER A 18 0.42 0.21 -6.27
C SER A 18 -0.56 -0.29 -5.22
N SER A 19 -1.81 -0.55 -5.63
CA SER A 19 -2.88 -0.87 -4.70
C SER A 19 -3.77 -2.01 -5.20
N LEU A 20 -4.28 -2.77 -4.23
CA LEU A 20 -5.34 -3.75 -4.37
C LEU A 20 -6.52 -3.29 -3.51
N VAL A 21 -7.72 -3.29 -4.07
CA VAL A 21 -8.96 -2.89 -3.39
C VAL A 21 -9.90 -4.07 -3.35
N VAL A 22 -10.46 -4.35 -2.17
CA VAL A 22 -11.48 -5.37 -1.94
C VAL A 22 -12.75 -4.68 -1.45
N ASP A 23 -13.88 -4.89 -2.14
CA ASP A 23 -15.18 -4.40 -1.68
C ASP A 23 -15.86 -5.37 -0.70
N ALA A 24 -17.07 -5.01 -0.24
CA ALA A 24 -17.82 -5.81 0.73
C ALA A 24 -18.27 -7.18 0.20
N ASP A 25 -18.41 -7.31 -1.12
CA ASP A 25 -18.79 -8.55 -1.80
C ASP A 25 -17.56 -9.44 -2.08
N GLY A 26 -16.36 -8.94 -1.79
CA GLY A 26 -15.10 -9.63 -2.01
C GLY A 26 -14.53 -9.44 -3.42
N THR A 27 -15.12 -8.56 -4.24
CA THR A 27 -14.60 -8.22 -5.57
C THR A 27 -13.27 -7.50 -5.43
N VAL A 28 -12.30 -7.87 -6.28
CA VAL A 28 -10.94 -7.33 -6.26
C VAL A 28 -10.69 -6.42 -7.45
N LEU A 29 -10.06 -5.26 -7.20
CA LEU A 29 -9.55 -4.35 -8.20
C LEU A 29 -8.07 -4.03 -7.95
N GLY A 30 -7.25 -4.13 -9.00
CA GLY A 30 -5.81 -3.88 -8.91
C GLY A 30 -5.03 -5.05 -8.31
N ASP A 31 -3.74 -4.84 -8.09
CA ASP A 31 -2.82 -5.84 -7.57
C ASP A 31 -1.60 -5.17 -6.92
N VAL A 32 -0.96 -5.88 -5.99
CA VAL A 32 0.24 -5.39 -5.28
C VAL A 32 1.47 -6.22 -5.57
N SER A 33 1.29 -7.41 -6.15
CA SER A 33 2.36 -8.30 -6.57
C SER A 33 2.12 -8.96 -7.92
N GLY A 34 0.86 -9.27 -8.27
CA GLY A 34 0.49 -10.10 -9.41
C GLY A 34 0.61 -11.61 -9.16
N GLY A 35 0.63 -12.05 -7.89
CA GLY A 35 0.87 -13.44 -7.50
C GLY A 35 0.29 -13.80 -6.12
N CYS A 36 0.86 -14.81 -5.46
CA CYS A 36 0.30 -15.39 -4.23
C CYS A 36 0.12 -14.37 -3.08
N VAL A 37 0.94 -13.32 -3.04
CA VAL A 37 0.79 -12.24 -2.05
C VAL A 37 -0.57 -11.54 -2.20
N ASP A 38 -1.10 -11.42 -3.42
CA ASP A 38 -2.41 -10.78 -3.65
C ASP A 38 -3.56 -11.59 -3.03
N ALA A 39 -3.46 -12.93 -3.05
CA ALA A 39 -4.44 -13.81 -2.41
C ALA A 39 -4.40 -13.68 -0.88
N ALA A 40 -3.20 -13.71 -0.28
CA ALA A 40 -3.05 -13.51 1.16
C ALA A 40 -3.56 -12.13 1.62
N VAL A 41 -3.32 -11.09 0.82
CA VAL A 41 -3.84 -9.74 1.08
C VAL A 41 -5.36 -9.69 0.93
N HIS A 42 -5.93 -10.38 -0.06
CA HIS A 42 -7.38 -10.50 -0.24
C HIS A 42 -8.05 -11.13 0.97
N ASP A 43 -7.53 -12.27 1.45
CA ASP A 43 -8.06 -12.96 2.63
C ASP A 43 -8.00 -12.06 3.87
N THR A 44 -6.84 -11.41 4.11
CA THR A 44 -6.69 -10.46 5.23
C THR A 44 -7.69 -9.30 5.13
N CYS A 45 -7.92 -8.79 3.92
CA CYS A 45 -8.89 -7.72 3.68
C CYS A 45 -10.33 -8.16 3.99
N ARG A 46 -10.70 -9.41 3.66
CA ARG A 46 -12.02 -9.97 3.98
C ARG A 46 -12.20 -10.12 5.49
N ASP A 47 -11.19 -10.64 6.19
CA ASP A 47 -11.23 -10.78 7.64
C ASP A 47 -11.40 -9.43 8.34
N MET A 48 -10.67 -8.40 7.88
CA MET A 48 -10.81 -7.05 8.40
C MET A 48 -12.19 -6.43 8.09
N LEU A 49 -12.77 -6.70 6.92
CA LEU A 49 -14.11 -6.22 6.57
C LEU A 49 -15.21 -6.86 7.43
N ALA A 50 -15.04 -8.15 7.77
CA ALA A 50 -15.95 -8.93 8.59
C ALA A 50 -15.80 -8.68 10.10
N GLY A 51 -14.61 -8.32 10.55
CA GLY A 51 -14.30 -8.09 11.96
C GLY A 51 -13.74 -6.69 12.21
N ASP A 52 -12.50 -6.64 12.68
CA ASP A 52 -11.82 -5.40 13.03
C ASP A 52 -11.27 -4.68 11.79
N ARG A 53 -11.78 -3.47 11.58
CA ARG A 53 -11.45 -2.58 10.47
C ARG A 53 -10.27 -1.63 10.75
N GLN A 54 -9.59 -1.76 11.89
CA GLN A 54 -8.38 -0.98 12.17
C GLN A 54 -7.32 -1.17 11.07
N ALA A 55 -6.57 -0.11 10.76
CA ALA A 55 -5.52 -0.17 9.76
C ALA A 55 -4.41 -1.16 10.17
N ARG A 56 -3.83 -1.87 9.20
CA ARG A 56 -2.77 -2.87 9.43
C ARG A 56 -1.61 -2.67 8.48
N ALA A 57 -0.39 -2.80 8.99
CA ALA A 57 0.81 -2.87 8.16
C ALA A 57 1.19 -4.35 7.98
N LEU A 58 1.37 -4.78 6.74
CA LEU A 58 1.85 -6.12 6.40
C LEU A 58 3.21 -6.03 5.72
N ARG A 59 4.04 -7.06 5.91
CA ARG A 59 5.36 -7.16 5.28
C ARG A 59 5.50 -8.53 4.64
N PHE A 60 5.83 -8.56 3.36
CA PHE A 60 6.03 -9.78 2.59
C PHE A 60 7.44 -9.76 1.99
N GLY A 61 8.27 -10.75 2.31
CA GLY A 61 9.66 -10.84 1.87
C GLY A 61 9.99 -12.19 1.24
N TYR A 62 11.21 -12.30 0.69
CA TYR A 62 11.80 -13.57 0.32
C TYR A 62 12.44 -14.20 1.57
N ARG A 63 11.86 -15.32 2.02
CA ARG A 63 12.24 -16.13 3.21
C ARG A 63 12.02 -15.42 4.55
N ASP A 64 10.99 -15.85 5.27
CA ASP A 64 11.13 -16.06 6.70
C ASP A 64 10.48 -17.40 7.05
N ALA A 65 11.22 -18.26 7.75
CA ALA A 65 10.77 -19.61 8.12
C ALA A 65 9.68 -19.61 9.21
N ASP A 66 9.27 -18.42 9.67
CA ASP A 66 8.24 -18.20 10.69
C ASP A 66 6.96 -17.55 10.14
N ALA A 67 6.84 -17.35 8.82
CA ALA A 67 5.63 -16.85 8.17
C ALA A 67 5.06 -17.93 7.24
N PHE A 68 3.76 -18.23 7.38
CA PHE A 68 3.03 -19.08 6.44
C PHE A 68 3.37 -18.70 4.98
N ASP A 69 3.73 -19.72 4.22
CA ASP A 69 4.62 -19.76 3.05
C ASP A 69 4.15 -18.95 1.81
N VAL A 70 4.04 -17.63 1.94
CA VAL A 70 3.70 -16.70 0.83
C VAL A 70 4.74 -15.58 0.77
N GLY A 71 5.77 -15.79 -0.04
CA GLY A 71 6.88 -14.84 -0.22
C GLY A 71 7.07 -14.36 -1.66
N LEU A 72 7.82 -13.27 -1.83
CA LEU A 72 8.24 -12.79 -3.16
C LEU A 72 9.43 -13.60 -3.65
N THR A 73 9.35 -14.22 -4.84
CA THR A 73 10.46 -15.01 -5.41
C THR A 73 11.62 -14.16 -5.95
N CYS A 74 11.42 -12.84 -6.08
CA CYS A 74 12.38 -11.91 -6.67
C CYS A 74 13.47 -11.41 -5.70
N GLY A 75 13.53 -11.94 -4.46
CA GLY A 75 14.58 -11.60 -3.50
C GLY A 75 14.43 -10.24 -2.81
N GLY A 76 13.26 -9.59 -2.95
CA GLY A 76 12.94 -8.34 -2.26
C GLY A 76 11.85 -8.49 -1.21
N THR A 77 11.48 -7.36 -0.62
CA THR A 77 10.43 -7.24 0.38
C THR A 77 9.53 -6.07 0.03
N ILE A 78 8.22 -6.25 0.19
CA ILE A 78 7.24 -5.18 0.13
C ILE A 78 6.59 -4.99 1.49
N GLU A 79 6.28 -3.74 1.80
CA GLU A 79 5.40 -3.38 2.91
C GLU A 79 4.11 -2.80 2.36
N LEU A 80 3.01 -3.18 2.98
CA LEU A 80 1.65 -2.83 2.59
C LEU A 80 0.96 -2.17 3.77
N LEU A 81 0.18 -1.13 3.49
CA LEU A 81 -0.80 -0.62 4.44
C LEU A 81 -2.20 -1.02 3.96
N LEU A 82 -2.93 -1.74 4.82
CA LEU A 82 -4.34 -2.05 4.66
C LEU A 82 -5.16 -1.03 5.45
N ARG A 83 -6.16 -0.44 4.80
CA ARG A 83 -7.06 0.54 5.40
C ARG A 83 -8.48 0.37 4.92
N HIS A 84 -9.41 0.42 5.87
CA HIS A 84 -10.82 0.57 5.57
C HIS A 84 -11.12 2.04 5.21
N HIS A 85 -11.86 2.25 4.12
CA HIS A 85 -12.34 3.58 3.74
C HIS A 85 -13.82 3.66 4.05
N ASP A 86 -14.20 4.61 4.89
CA ASP A 86 -15.59 4.82 5.30
C ASP A 86 -16.03 6.23 4.86
N PRO A 87 -16.98 6.34 3.91
CA PRO A 87 -17.48 7.63 3.44
C PRO A 87 -18.07 8.52 4.55
N THR A 88 -18.52 7.95 5.66
CA THR A 88 -19.11 8.69 6.77
C THR A 88 -18.04 9.42 7.60
N THR A 89 -16.85 8.84 7.73
CA THR A 89 -15.73 9.42 8.50
C THR A 89 -14.68 10.09 7.61
N GLU A 90 -14.62 9.71 6.33
CA GLU A 90 -13.74 10.27 5.30
C GLU A 90 -14.50 10.94 4.13
N PRO A 91 -15.43 11.89 4.39
CA PRO A 91 -16.20 12.53 3.33
C PRO A 91 -15.33 13.32 2.33
N TRP A 92 -14.10 13.63 2.72
CA TRP A 92 -13.09 14.32 1.90
C TRP A 92 -12.46 13.43 0.81
N LEU A 93 -12.59 12.10 0.89
CA LEU A 93 -11.89 11.17 0.00
C LEU A 93 -12.53 11.12 -1.39
N ALA A 94 -13.86 11.03 -1.48
CA ALA A 94 -14.55 10.98 -2.77
C ALA A 94 -14.28 12.22 -3.65
N PRO A 95 -14.33 13.46 -3.14
CA PRO A 95 -13.92 14.64 -3.90
C PRO A 95 -12.44 14.59 -4.32
N ALA A 96 -11.54 14.07 -3.48
CA ALA A 96 -10.13 13.93 -3.82
C ALA A 96 -9.91 12.91 -4.95
N LEU A 97 -10.63 11.79 -4.94
CA LEU A 97 -10.60 10.82 -6.04
C LEU A 97 -11.18 11.40 -7.33
N ALA A 98 -12.26 12.19 -7.23
CA ALA A 98 -12.81 12.91 -8.39
C ALA A 98 -11.83 13.96 -8.95
N ASP A 99 -11.08 14.66 -8.09
CA ASP A 99 -9.99 15.55 -8.49
C ASP A 99 -8.92 14.77 -9.28
N ALA A 100 -8.47 13.64 -8.76
CA ALA A 100 -7.48 12.80 -9.42
C ALA A 100 -7.97 12.27 -10.78
N ALA A 101 -9.20 11.76 -10.85
CA ALA A 101 -9.82 11.27 -12.07
C ALA A 101 -9.98 12.37 -13.12
N GLY A 102 -10.26 13.60 -12.69
CA GLY A 102 -10.29 14.80 -13.52
C GLY A 102 -8.91 15.37 -13.89
N GLY A 103 -7.82 14.68 -13.57
CA GLY A 103 -6.45 15.10 -13.89
C GLY A 103 -5.91 16.24 -13.03
N ARG A 104 -6.60 16.61 -11.94
CA ARG A 104 -6.12 17.63 -10.99
C ARG A 104 -5.09 17.03 -10.06
N ALA A 105 -4.06 17.81 -9.74
CA ALA A 105 -3.00 17.38 -8.84
C ALA A 105 -3.51 17.33 -7.39
N VAL A 106 -3.65 16.11 -6.89
CA VAL A 106 -4.03 15.80 -5.51
C VAL A 106 -3.13 14.68 -5.01
N ALA A 107 -2.84 14.69 -3.71
CA ALA A 107 -2.14 13.62 -3.03
C ALA A 107 -2.85 13.27 -1.72
N LEU A 108 -2.72 12.02 -1.31
CA LEU A 108 -3.17 11.54 -0.01
C LEU A 108 -1.94 11.26 0.84
N ALA A 109 -1.73 12.05 1.89
CA ALA A 109 -0.65 11.79 2.85
C ALA A 109 -1.20 10.92 3.97
N THR A 110 -0.54 9.79 4.21
CA THR A 110 -1.00 8.77 5.16
C THR A 110 0.10 8.44 6.15
N ILE A 111 -0.28 8.22 7.41
CA ILE A 111 0.60 7.64 8.42
C ILE A 111 0.71 6.13 8.17
N VAL A 112 1.87 5.70 7.67
CA VAL A 112 2.14 4.29 7.34
C VAL A 112 2.99 3.56 8.39
N ARG A 113 3.59 4.31 9.31
CA ARG A 113 4.37 3.83 10.46
C ARG A 113 4.22 4.79 11.64
N GLY A 114 4.09 4.25 12.84
CA GLY A 114 3.89 5.02 14.08
C GLY A 114 2.99 4.27 15.06
N PRO A 115 2.51 4.94 16.13
CA PRO A 115 1.54 4.36 17.05
C PRO A 115 0.29 3.87 16.33
N GLU A 116 -0.25 2.72 16.75
CA GLU A 116 -1.43 2.09 16.12
C GLU A 116 -2.64 3.03 16.07
N THR A 117 -2.81 3.90 17.07
CA THR A 117 -3.88 4.91 17.15
C THR A 117 -3.88 5.93 16.00
N HIS A 118 -2.78 6.04 15.27
CA HIS A 118 -2.59 6.97 14.16
C HIS A 118 -2.39 6.27 12.82
N LEU A 119 -2.13 4.96 12.81
CA LEU A 119 -1.90 4.20 11.59
C LEU A 119 -3.11 4.31 10.68
N GLY A 120 -2.88 4.59 9.39
CA GLY A 120 -3.97 4.75 8.43
C GLY A 120 -4.80 6.02 8.63
N ARG A 121 -4.40 6.99 9.45
CA ARG A 121 -4.95 8.35 9.34
C ARG A 121 -4.39 9.02 8.10
N ALA A 122 -5.18 9.87 7.45
CA ALA A 122 -4.76 10.59 6.26
C ALA A 122 -5.29 12.02 6.17
N ILE A 123 -4.58 12.81 5.38
CA ILE A 123 -4.98 14.14 4.95
C ILE A 123 -4.86 14.24 3.43
N VAL A 124 -5.75 15.02 2.81
CA VAL A 124 -5.66 15.34 1.39
C VAL A 124 -4.81 16.58 1.21
N VAL A 125 -3.79 16.46 0.38
CA VAL A 125 -2.92 17.56 -0.04
C VAL A 125 -3.31 17.96 -1.45
N ARG A 126 -3.74 19.21 -1.61
CA ARG A 126 -4.06 19.81 -2.91
C ARG A 126 -3.04 20.88 -3.26
N HIS A 127 -2.66 20.95 -4.52
CA HIS A 127 -1.88 22.09 -5.00
C HIS A 127 -2.81 23.28 -5.25
N VAL A 128 -2.79 24.27 -4.36
CA VAL A 128 -3.42 25.56 -4.64
C VAL A 128 -2.48 26.33 -5.55
N ARG A 129 -2.83 26.50 -6.83
CA ARG A 129 -2.14 27.51 -7.64
C ARG A 129 -2.52 28.87 -7.06
N HIS A 130 -1.55 29.61 -6.55
CA HIS A 130 -1.72 31.05 -6.39
C HIS A 130 -1.62 31.67 -7.80
N PRO A 131 -2.68 32.31 -8.32
CA PRO A 131 -2.56 33.16 -9.49
C PRO A 131 -1.74 34.40 -9.07
N GLY A 132 -0.43 34.30 -9.20
CA GLY A 132 0.50 35.37 -8.87
C GLY A 132 1.81 35.15 -9.59
N THR A 133 2.23 36.13 -10.38
CA THR A 133 3.59 36.21 -10.89
C THR A 133 4.44 36.81 -9.77
N ILE A 134 5.38 36.07 -9.19
CA ILE A 134 6.44 36.70 -8.42
C ILE A 134 7.29 37.48 -9.43
N PRO A 135 7.47 38.81 -9.30
CA PRO A 135 8.41 39.54 -10.14
C PRO A 135 9.83 39.11 -9.80
N GLY A 136 10.29 38.02 -10.41
CA GLY A 136 11.65 37.54 -10.28
C GLY A 136 12.55 38.28 -11.25
N ARG A 137 13.38 39.21 -10.76
CA ARG A 137 14.59 39.63 -11.48
C ARG A 137 15.37 38.36 -11.82
N GLY A 138 15.58 38.12 -13.11
CA GLY A 138 16.29 36.95 -13.62
C GLY A 138 17.64 36.76 -12.92
N GLY A 139 17.79 35.62 -12.26
CA GLY A 139 19.02 35.19 -11.63
C GLY A 139 18.95 33.71 -11.34
N ARG A 140 19.56 32.90 -12.20
CA ARG A 140 19.72 31.45 -12.03
C ARG A 140 20.63 31.20 -10.82
N PRO A 141 20.19 30.60 -9.69
CA PRO A 141 21.12 30.21 -8.64
C PRO A 141 21.89 28.95 -9.08
N PRO A 142 23.21 28.86 -8.80
CA PRO A 142 24.00 27.71 -9.21
C PRO A 142 23.62 26.46 -8.41
N ALA A 143 23.68 25.31 -9.09
CA ALA A 143 23.43 23.99 -8.53
C ALA A 143 24.48 23.67 -7.46
N ARG A 144 24.07 23.71 -6.17
CA ARG A 144 24.91 23.26 -5.06
C ARG A 144 24.68 21.75 -4.84
N ARG A 145 25.72 20.98 -5.13
CA ARG A 145 25.87 19.56 -4.81
C ARG A 145 26.09 19.46 -3.29
N LEU A 146 25.26 18.72 -2.56
CA LEU A 146 25.50 18.37 -1.16
C LEU A 146 25.67 16.84 -1.07
N GLY A 147 26.85 16.41 -0.65
CA GLY A 147 27.15 15.02 -0.28
C GLY A 147 27.10 14.81 1.23
N GLY A 148 26.76 13.58 1.63
CA GLY A 148 27.24 12.80 2.78
C GLY A 148 27.15 13.32 4.24
N THR A 149 26.16 12.80 4.99
CA THR A 149 26.13 12.14 6.35
C THR A 149 26.98 12.66 7.54
N PRO A 150 26.63 12.41 8.85
CA PRO A 150 25.82 11.29 9.39
C PRO A 150 24.78 11.59 10.52
N GLU A 151 24.01 10.52 10.78
CA GLU A 151 23.27 10.04 11.96
C GLU A 151 22.92 10.97 13.15
N HIS A 152 21.61 11.04 13.45
CA HIS A 152 21.10 11.19 14.81
C HIS A 152 19.86 10.31 15.02
N ARG A 153 19.98 9.36 15.96
CA ARG A 153 18.96 8.38 16.37
C ARG A 153 18.07 9.02 17.45
N GLY A 154 16.83 9.35 17.09
CA GLY A 154 15.74 9.77 17.97
C GLY A 154 14.42 9.14 17.50
N PRO A 155 13.34 9.14 18.31
CA PRO A 155 12.09 8.45 17.97
C PRO A 155 11.54 8.98 16.65
N HIS A 156 11.37 8.07 15.68
CA HIS A 156 11.03 8.44 14.31
C HIS A 156 9.67 9.17 14.27
N PRO A 157 9.60 10.38 13.70
CA PRO A 157 8.31 11.02 13.45
C PRO A 157 7.48 10.14 12.50
N PRO A 158 6.13 10.21 12.55
CA PRO A 158 5.28 9.48 11.63
C PRO A 158 5.70 9.83 10.20
N GLN A 159 6.17 8.83 9.46
CA GLN A 159 6.62 9.04 8.08
C GLN A 159 5.37 9.15 7.20
N CYS A 160 5.13 10.36 6.69
CA CYS A 160 4.11 10.63 5.68
C CYS A 160 4.68 10.29 4.30
N SER A 161 4.23 9.20 3.70
CA SER A 161 4.56 8.90 2.30
C SER A 161 3.56 9.59 1.37
N VAL A 162 4.08 10.37 0.42
CA VAL A 162 3.30 11.07 -0.62
C VAL A 162 3.57 10.38 -1.95
N TYR A 163 2.64 9.54 -2.42
CA TYR A 163 2.75 8.90 -3.74
C TYR A 163 2.04 9.74 -4.80
N ARG A 164 2.74 9.99 -5.91
CA ARG A 164 2.21 10.73 -7.06
C ARG A 164 2.04 9.75 -8.23
N ARG A 165 0.81 9.67 -8.73
CA ARG A 165 0.26 8.83 -9.83
C ARG A 165 -0.25 7.44 -9.41
N THR A 166 -1.56 7.26 -9.61
CA THR A 166 -2.14 5.96 -9.94
C THR A 166 -3.18 6.16 -11.04
N ARG A 167 -2.80 5.80 -12.28
CA ARG A 167 -3.79 5.34 -13.27
C ARG A 167 -4.16 3.94 -12.83
N ILE A 168 -5.39 3.74 -12.37
CA ILE A 168 -5.93 2.40 -12.12
C ILE A 168 -6.05 1.73 -13.48
N GLN A 169 -5.16 0.77 -13.76
CA GLN A 169 -5.14 0.05 -15.03
C GLN A 169 -6.22 -1.04 -14.97
N GLN A 170 -7.12 -1.01 -15.96
CA GLN A 170 -8.28 -1.86 -16.12
C GLN A 170 -7.92 -3.34 -16.26
N ARG A 171 -8.82 -4.20 -15.75
CA ARG A 171 -8.92 -5.68 -15.77
C ARG A 171 -7.85 -6.47 -16.54
N LYS A 172 -7.27 -7.46 -15.86
CA LYS A 172 -6.71 -8.66 -16.50
C LYS A 172 -7.32 -9.90 -15.84
N ASP A 173 -8.28 -10.52 -16.52
CA ASP A 173 -8.81 -11.83 -16.15
C ASP A 173 -7.67 -12.84 -16.08
N SER A 174 -7.37 -13.37 -14.89
CA SER A 174 -6.38 -14.43 -14.70
C SER A 174 -6.87 -15.34 -13.58
N ARG A 175 -7.63 -16.38 -13.97
CA ARG A 175 -7.94 -17.52 -13.10
C ARG A 175 -6.62 -18.20 -12.69
N CYS A 176 -6.32 -18.21 -11.40
CA CYS A 176 -5.33 -19.13 -10.82
C CYS A 176 -6.09 -20.25 -10.10
N PRO A 177 -5.84 -21.54 -10.42
CA PRO A 177 -6.42 -22.66 -9.69
C PRO A 177 -5.67 -22.89 -8.36
N VAL A 178 -6.43 -23.08 -7.28
CA VAL A 178 -5.92 -23.43 -5.95
C VAL A 178 -5.70 -24.96 -5.91
N PRO A 179 -4.53 -25.47 -5.48
CA PRO A 179 -4.37 -26.91 -5.25
C PRO A 179 -5.04 -27.29 -3.92
N GLN A 180 -6.02 -28.19 -3.98
CA GLN A 180 -6.65 -28.78 -2.80
C GLN A 180 -5.67 -29.76 -2.13
N SER A 181 -5.41 -29.56 -0.84
CA SER A 181 -4.65 -30.50 -0.01
C SER A 181 -5.55 -31.64 0.46
N ASP A 182 -5.38 -32.83 -0.12
CA ASP A 182 -5.96 -34.06 0.44
C ASP A 182 -5.19 -34.46 1.71
N ALA A 183 -5.88 -34.39 2.84
CA ALA A 183 -5.45 -34.93 4.11
C ALA A 183 -5.44 -36.46 4.07
N ARG A 184 -4.30 -37.09 4.37
CA ARG A 184 -4.26 -38.47 4.90
C ARG A 184 -4.07 -38.43 6.41
N PRO A 185 -4.83 -39.23 7.16
CA PRO A 185 -4.33 -39.80 8.40
C PRO A 185 -4.24 -41.33 8.33
N SER A 186 -3.06 -41.79 8.74
CA SER A 186 -2.70 -43.04 9.43
C SER A 186 -3.78 -44.12 9.70
N ALA A 187 -3.47 -45.36 9.31
CA ALA A 187 -3.87 -46.59 10.02
C ALA A 187 -2.56 -47.29 10.45
N SER A 188 -2.24 -47.33 11.75
CA SER A 188 -2.66 -48.34 12.74
C SER A 188 -2.01 -49.71 12.50
N THR A 189 -1.02 -50.01 13.34
CA THR A 189 -0.50 -51.35 13.63
C THR A 189 -1.41 -52.02 14.65
N ALA A 190 -2.01 -53.16 14.31
CA ALA A 190 -2.37 -54.27 15.22
C ALA A 190 -3.00 -55.41 14.41
N GLY A 191 -2.42 -56.60 14.50
CA GLY A 191 -2.92 -57.84 13.87
C GLY A 191 -1.79 -58.74 13.43
#